data_AF-A0A0M0KHP8-F1
#
_entry.id   AF-A0A0M0KHP8-F1
#
_cell.length_a   1.000
_cell.length_b   1.000
_cell.length_c   1.000
_cell.angle_alpha   90.00
_cell.angle_beta   90.00
_cell.angle_gamma   90.00
#
_symmetry.space_group_name_H-M   'P 1'
#
loop_
_entity.id
_entity.type
_entity.pdbx_description
1 polymer ?
#
loop_
_entity_poly.entity_id
_entity_poly.type
_entity_poly.pdbx_seq_one_letter_code
_entity_poly.pdbx_strand_id
1 'polypeptide(L)'
;MKGSTKKRLIVIILVIAGSILGIYLHNEKKSADQELNLAWYRIEETAKMFWLDVKHTGKNPNDVEFFPSQDTERMMERWKAVTELYPEAGYPEEAVERDDWFEVRQIFWGINFREIQQKMIEDIGVLPEGQRIGESSLRDYIIHRSLYSLGPVLVELGLEEEDH
;
A
#
# COMPACT_ATOMS: atom_id res chain seq x y z
N MET A 1 -43.98 42.32 33.70
CA MET A 1 -42.72 42.22 32.94
C MET A 1 -41.95 40.88 33.06
N LYS A 2 -42.58 39.73 33.39
CA LYS A 2 -41.89 38.42 33.56
C LYS A 2 -41.96 37.45 32.34
N GLY A 3 -42.82 37.71 31.35
CA GLY A 3 -43.04 36.81 30.21
C GLY A 3 -42.07 36.97 29.04
N SER A 4 -41.49 38.16 28.85
CA SER A 4 -40.58 38.48 27.73
C SER A 4 -39.20 37.84 27.92
N THR A 5 -38.66 37.83 29.14
CA THR A 5 -37.38 37.22 29.48
C THR A 5 -37.39 35.71 29.33
N LYS A 6 -38.47 35.02 29.72
CA LYS A 6 -38.62 33.56 29.51
C LYS A 6 -38.64 33.19 28.03
N LYS A 7 -39.36 33.95 27.19
CA LYS A 7 -39.39 33.73 25.73
C LYS A 7 -38.02 33.95 25.10
N ARG A 8 -37.31 35.01 25.49
CA ARG A 8 -35.92 35.27 25.04
C ARG A 8 -34.96 34.15 25.46
N LEU A 9 -35.10 33.64 26.69
CA LEU A 9 -34.26 32.54 27.19
C LEU A 9 -34.47 31.25 26.37
N ILE A 10 -35.72 30.91 26.04
CA ILE A 10 -36.05 29.73 25.22
C ILE A 10 -35.42 29.86 23.83
N VAL A 11 -35.51 31.04 23.20
CA VAL A 11 -34.89 31.28 21.88
C VAL A 11 -33.37 31.12 21.94
N ILE A 12 -32.71 31.63 22.99
CA ILE A 12 -31.27 31.48 23.17
C ILE A 12 -30.88 30.00 23.31
N ILE A 13 -31.63 29.22 24.10
CA ILE A 13 -31.38 27.79 24.29
C ILE A 13 -31.53 27.04 22.95
N LEU A 14 -32.55 27.35 22.16
CA LEU A 14 -32.76 26.71 20.85
C LEU A 14 -31.65 27.03 19.86
N VAL A 15 -31.15 28.26 19.85
CA VAL A 15 -30.00 28.65 19.01
C VAL A 15 -28.75 27.90 19.45
N ILE A 16 -28.48 27.80 20.76
CA ILE A 16 -27.33 27.06 21.27
C ILE A 16 -27.44 25.56 20.92
N ALA A 17 -28.60 24.95 21.17
CA ALA A 17 -28.83 23.54 20.85
C ALA A 17 -28.71 23.27 19.34
N GLY A 18 -29.25 24.15 18.50
CA GLY A 18 -29.12 24.06 17.04
C GLY A 18 -27.67 24.18 16.57
N SER A 19 -26.90 25.11 17.14
CA SER A 19 -25.47 25.26 16.84
C SER A 19 -24.67 24.04 17.27
N ILE A 20 -24.92 23.48 18.46
CA ILE A 20 -24.24 22.25 18.92
C ILE A 20 -24.58 21.08 18.00
N LEU A 21 -25.85 20.89 17.66
CA LEU A 21 -26.28 19.83 16.75
C LEU A 21 -25.66 19.99 15.36
N GLY A 22 -25.61 21.22 14.84
CA GLY A 22 -25.00 21.52 13.55
C GLY A 22 -23.50 21.19 13.52
N ILE A 23 -22.76 21.55 14.58
CA ILE A 23 -21.33 21.21 14.71
C ILE A 23 -21.14 19.69 14.80
N TYR A 24 -21.97 19.01 15.59
CA TYR A 24 -21.92 17.56 15.74
C TYR A 24 -22.11 16.85 14.39
N LEU A 25 -23.20 17.16 13.67
CA LEU A 25 -23.49 16.56 12.36
C LEU A 25 -22.43 16.89 11.30
N HIS A 26 -21.87 18.11 11.33
CA HIS A 26 -20.78 18.49 10.43
C HIS A 26 -19.51 17.67 10.68
N ASN A 27 -19.14 17.48 11.96
CA ASN A 27 -17.97 16.68 12.32
C ASN A 27 -18.17 15.20 11.98
N GLU A 28 -19.34 14.64 12.25
CA GLU A 28 -19.68 13.25 11.89
C GLU A 28 -19.58 13.03 10.38
N LYS A 29 -20.20 13.91 9.59
CA LYS A 29 -20.08 13.85 8.12
C LYS A 29 -18.63 13.96 7.66
N LYS A 30 -17.87 14.89 8.21
CA LYS A 30 -16.45 15.07 7.88
C LYS A 30 -15.64 13.80 8.20
N SER A 31 -15.91 13.14 9.33
CA SER A 31 -15.25 11.88 9.67
C SER A 31 -15.59 10.76 8.70
N ALA A 32 -16.87 10.62 8.31
CA ALA A 32 -17.31 9.63 7.33
C ALA A 32 -16.68 9.90 5.95
N ASP A 33 -16.62 11.15 5.51
CA ASP A 33 -15.97 11.53 4.25
C ASP A 33 -14.46 11.24 4.28
N GLN A 34 -13.79 11.43 5.43
CA GLN A 34 -12.39 11.08 5.61
C GLN A 34 -12.13 9.58 5.54
N GLU A 35 -12.95 8.77 6.22
CA GLU A 35 -12.83 7.31 6.17
C GLU A 35 -13.06 6.78 4.75
N LEU A 36 -14.06 7.34 4.05
CA LEU A 36 -14.33 7.00 2.65
C LEU A 36 -13.13 7.33 1.74
N ASN A 37 -12.55 8.52 1.89
CA ASN A 37 -11.37 8.93 1.13
C ASN A 37 -10.15 8.04 1.42
N LEU A 38 -9.94 7.65 2.68
CA LEU A 38 -8.87 6.73 3.05
C LEU A 38 -9.07 5.33 2.46
N ALA A 39 -10.31 4.86 2.39
CA ALA A 39 -10.62 3.59 1.75
C ALA A 39 -10.32 3.61 0.24
N TRP A 40 -10.72 4.68 -0.47
CA TRP A 40 -10.37 4.87 -1.88
C TRP A 40 -8.87 4.98 -2.11
N TYR A 41 -8.18 5.76 -1.28
CA TYR A 41 -6.73 5.88 -1.33
C TYR A 41 -6.05 4.51 -1.19
N ARG A 42 -6.50 3.67 -0.24
CA ARG A 42 -5.95 2.32 -0.08
C ARG A 42 -6.13 1.45 -1.32
N ILE A 43 -7.29 1.54 -1.99
CA ILE A 43 -7.56 0.81 -3.24
C ILE A 43 -6.61 1.27 -4.33
N GLU A 44 -6.52 2.57 -4.57
CA GLU A 44 -5.65 3.13 -5.62
C GLU A 44 -4.17 2.80 -5.37
N GLU A 45 -3.70 2.91 -4.13
CA GLU A 45 -2.31 2.58 -3.81
C GLU A 45 -2.02 1.09 -3.94
N THR A 46 -2.97 0.22 -3.57
CA THR A 46 -2.82 -1.23 -3.77
C THR A 46 -2.78 -1.57 -5.25
N ALA A 47 -3.68 -0.99 -6.04
CA ALA A 47 -3.71 -1.19 -7.48
C ALA A 47 -2.42 -0.73 -8.16
N LYS A 48 -1.95 0.48 -7.85
CA LYS A 48 -0.69 1.02 -8.41
C LYS A 48 0.52 0.17 -8.01
N MET A 49 0.58 -0.24 -6.75
CA MET A 49 1.73 -0.98 -6.22
C MET A 49 1.89 -2.36 -6.86
N PHE A 50 0.78 -3.05 -7.14
CA PHE A 50 0.77 -4.41 -7.69
C PHE A 50 0.36 -4.46 -9.16
N TRP A 51 0.31 -3.31 -9.84
CA TRP A 51 -0.07 -3.22 -11.26
C TRP A 51 -1.44 -3.84 -11.58
N LEU A 52 -2.38 -3.74 -10.64
CA LEU A 52 -3.71 -4.33 -10.76
C LEU A 52 -4.65 -3.40 -11.52
N ASP A 53 -5.48 -3.97 -12.36
CA ASP A 53 -6.67 -3.30 -12.86
C ASP A 53 -7.78 -3.33 -11.80
N VAL A 54 -8.59 -2.28 -11.76
CA VAL A 54 -9.65 -2.11 -10.76
C VAL A 54 -11.01 -1.99 -11.44
N LYS A 55 -11.96 -2.83 -11.04
CA LYS A 55 -13.36 -2.69 -11.43
C LYS A 55 -14.19 -2.24 -10.24
N HIS A 56 -14.84 -1.10 -10.40
CA HIS A 56 -15.80 -0.59 -9.43
C HIS A 56 -17.17 -1.20 -9.72
N THR A 57 -17.68 -2.06 -8.84
CA THR A 57 -19.02 -2.64 -8.97
C THR A 57 -20.10 -1.78 -8.29
N GLY A 58 -19.69 -0.77 -7.52
CA GLY A 58 -20.58 0.16 -6.83
C GLY A 58 -19.92 1.49 -6.45
N LYS A 59 -20.59 2.24 -5.56
CA LYS A 59 -20.07 3.49 -4.96
C LYS A 59 -19.35 3.24 -3.63
N ASN A 60 -19.36 2.01 -3.14
CA ASN A 60 -18.69 1.61 -1.91
C ASN A 60 -17.26 1.16 -2.25
N PRO A 61 -16.23 1.63 -1.54
CA PRO A 61 -14.86 1.12 -1.65
C PRO A 61 -14.76 -0.40 -1.47
N ASN A 62 -15.67 -1.01 -0.70
CA ASN A 62 -15.67 -2.46 -0.49
C ASN A 62 -16.21 -3.24 -1.70
N ASP A 63 -16.84 -2.56 -2.66
CA ASP A 63 -17.42 -3.16 -3.87
C ASP A 63 -16.42 -3.07 -5.04
N VAL A 64 -15.16 -3.41 -4.77
CA VAL A 64 -14.06 -3.37 -5.75
C VAL A 64 -13.51 -4.77 -5.95
N GLU A 65 -13.31 -5.11 -7.22
CA GLU A 65 -12.61 -6.31 -7.66
C GLU A 65 -11.28 -5.89 -8.29
N PHE A 66 -10.19 -6.53 -7.87
CA PHE A 66 -8.87 -6.38 -8.47
C PHE A 66 -8.65 -7.45 -9.54
N PHE A 67 -8.01 -7.07 -10.64
CA PHE A 67 -7.67 -7.96 -11.73
C PHE A 67 -6.16 -7.92 -11.96
N PRO A 68 -5.45 -9.03 -11.71
CA PRO A 68 -4.04 -9.15 -12.04
C PRO A 68 -3.80 -8.89 -13.52
N SER A 69 -2.81 -8.05 -13.81
CA SER A 69 -2.31 -7.85 -15.16
C SER A 69 -1.07 -8.72 -15.41
N GLN A 70 -0.58 -8.72 -16.64
CA GLN A 70 0.70 -9.35 -16.95
C GLN A 70 1.85 -8.73 -16.13
N ASP A 71 1.78 -7.44 -15.80
CA ASP A 71 2.80 -6.80 -14.97
C ASP A 71 2.68 -7.20 -13.50
N THR A 72 1.46 -7.49 -13.02
CA THR A 72 1.24 -8.14 -11.72
C THR A 72 1.92 -9.51 -11.69
N GLU A 73 1.67 -10.36 -12.69
CA GLU A 73 2.27 -11.70 -12.75
C GLU A 73 3.79 -11.63 -12.71
N ARG A 74 4.41 -10.78 -13.54
CA ARG A 74 5.86 -10.58 -13.55
C ARG A 74 6.41 -10.07 -12.22
N MET A 75 5.70 -9.17 -11.55
CA MET A 75 6.07 -8.70 -10.22
C MET A 75 6.05 -9.85 -9.20
N MET A 76 4.99 -10.65 -9.21
CA MET A 76 4.83 -11.78 -8.31
C MET A 76 5.89 -12.86 -8.58
N GLU A 77 6.25 -13.12 -9.84
CA GLU A 77 7.34 -14.01 -10.21
C GLU A 77 8.69 -13.56 -9.64
N ARG A 78 9.02 -12.27 -9.75
CA ARG A 78 10.26 -11.73 -9.14
C ARG A 78 10.26 -11.89 -7.62
N TRP A 79 9.13 -11.59 -6.97
CA TRP A 79 9.02 -11.77 -5.52
C TRP A 79 9.17 -13.24 -5.12
N LYS A 80 8.55 -14.16 -5.87
CA LYS A 80 8.68 -15.60 -5.65
C LYS A 80 10.13 -16.06 -5.82
N ALA A 81 10.81 -15.67 -6.89
CA ALA A 81 12.21 -16.01 -7.13
C ALA A 81 13.14 -15.52 -6.01
N VAL A 82 12.94 -14.28 -5.53
CA VAL A 82 13.68 -13.76 -4.36
C VAL A 82 13.39 -14.61 -3.11
N THR A 83 12.13 -15.01 -2.89
CA THR A 83 11.75 -15.84 -1.74
C THR A 83 12.35 -17.24 -1.78
N GLU A 84 12.52 -17.82 -2.96
CA GLU A 84 13.14 -19.15 -3.11
C GLU A 84 14.60 -19.16 -2.65
N LEU A 85 15.33 -18.06 -2.85
CA LEU A 85 16.72 -17.90 -2.36
C LEU A 85 16.77 -17.36 -0.92
N TYR A 86 15.85 -16.46 -0.57
CA TYR A 86 15.78 -15.77 0.71
C TYR A 86 14.37 -15.91 1.30
N PRO A 87 14.08 -17.02 2.02
CA PRO A 87 12.74 -17.30 2.54
C PRO A 87 12.16 -16.20 3.45
N GLU A 88 13.02 -15.35 4.03
CA GLU A 88 12.62 -14.19 4.81
C GLU A 88 11.84 -13.15 3.99
N ALA A 89 11.91 -13.21 2.65
CA ALA A 89 11.11 -12.39 1.75
C ALA A 89 9.64 -12.82 1.66
N GLY A 90 9.26 -13.98 2.21
CA GLY A 90 7.86 -14.37 2.47
C GLY A 90 6.86 -14.14 1.34
N TYR A 91 6.84 -15.02 0.34
CA TYR A 91 5.85 -14.99 -0.74
C TYR A 91 4.43 -15.31 -0.22
N PRO A 92 3.40 -14.47 -0.51
CA PRO A 92 2.09 -14.55 0.11
C PRO A 92 1.12 -15.48 -0.65
N GLU A 93 1.48 -16.76 -0.80
CA GLU A 93 0.73 -17.70 -1.65
C GLU A 93 -0.75 -17.80 -1.28
N GLU A 94 -1.07 -17.98 0.01
CA GLU A 94 -2.45 -18.10 0.46
C GLU A 94 -3.30 -16.83 0.21
N ALA A 95 -2.70 -15.64 0.30
CA ALA A 95 -3.42 -14.39 0.09
C ALA A 95 -3.69 -14.15 -1.40
N VAL A 96 -2.75 -14.54 -2.26
CA VAL A 96 -2.91 -14.51 -3.72
C VAL A 96 -4.01 -15.48 -4.16
N GLU A 97 -4.04 -16.71 -3.63
CA GLU A 97 -5.09 -17.68 -3.94
C GLU A 97 -6.51 -17.22 -3.54
N ARG A 98 -6.61 -16.36 -2.52
CA ARG A 98 -7.86 -15.76 -2.06
C ARG A 98 -8.23 -14.45 -2.77
N ASP A 99 -7.39 -13.97 -3.69
CA ASP A 99 -7.48 -12.62 -4.28
C ASP A 99 -7.52 -11.48 -3.23
N ASP A 100 -6.93 -11.70 -2.04
CA ASP A 100 -6.86 -10.68 -0.98
C ASP A 100 -5.63 -9.78 -1.17
N TRP A 101 -5.73 -8.88 -2.13
CA TRP A 101 -4.64 -7.94 -2.47
C TRP A 101 -4.31 -6.96 -1.35
N PHE A 102 -5.22 -6.73 -0.40
CA PHE A 102 -4.91 -5.93 0.77
C PHE A 102 -4.01 -6.70 1.74
N GLU A 103 -4.26 -7.99 1.95
CA GLU A 103 -3.38 -8.85 2.73
C GLU A 103 -2.02 -9.02 2.05
N VAL A 104 -1.98 -9.24 0.73
CA VAL A 104 -0.73 -9.25 -0.06
C VAL A 104 0.08 -7.98 0.19
N ARG A 105 -0.59 -6.80 0.16
CA ARG A 105 0.04 -5.52 0.48
C ARG A 105 0.58 -5.47 1.91
N GLN A 106 -0.18 -5.93 2.90
CA GLN A 106 0.28 -5.92 4.30
C GLN A 106 1.53 -6.78 4.48
N ILE A 107 1.55 -7.98 3.89
CA ILE A 107 2.70 -8.89 3.94
C ILE A 107 3.91 -8.21 3.29
N PHE A 108 3.73 -7.63 2.10
CA PHE A 108 4.82 -6.95 1.39
C PHE A 108 5.46 -5.81 2.21
N TRP A 109 4.65 -4.98 2.87
CA TRP A 109 5.14 -3.88 3.71
C TRP A 109 5.76 -4.33 5.03
N GLY A 110 5.44 -5.55 5.49
CA GLY A 110 6.03 -6.13 6.70
C GLY A 110 7.46 -6.65 6.49
N ILE A 111 7.90 -6.83 5.24
CA ILE A 111 9.20 -7.42 4.92
C ILE A 111 10.32 -6.38 5.02
N ASN A 112 11.40 -6.77 5.70
CA ASN A 112 12.62 -5.98 5.77
C ASN A 112 13.54 -6.26 4.58
N PHE A 113 13.15 -5.76 3.39
CA PHE A 113 13.94 -5.95 2.17
C PHE A 113 15.37 -5.41 2.26
N ARG A 114 15.65 -4.48 3.18
CA ARG A 114 17.00 -3.96 3.40
C ARG A 114 17.93 -5.02 3.99
N GLU A 115 17.47 -5.78 4.97
CA GLU A 115 18.26 -6.87 5.57
C GLU A 115 18.52 -7.99 4.56
N ILE A 116 17.49 -8.34 3.78
CA ILE A 116 17.61 -9.36 2.72
C ILE A 116 18.60 -8.89 1.65
N GLN A 117 18.50 -7.64 1.21
CA GLN A 117 19.46 -7.06 0.26
C GLN A 117 20.89 -7.07 0.80
N GLN A 118 21.09 -6.77 2.09
CA GLN A 118 22.42 -6.82 2.69
C GLN A 118 22.99 -8.24 2.68
N LYS A 119 22.17 -9.24 2.99
CA LYS A 119 22.53 -10.65 2.91
C LYS A 119 22.89 -11.06 1.47
N MET A 120 22.11 -10.63 0.48
CA MET A 120 22.41 -10.85 -0.95
C MET A 120 23.79 -10.30 -1.35
N ILE A 121 24.14 -9.11 -0.85
CA ILE A 121 25.43 -8.47 -1.12
C ILE A 121 26.58 -9.22 -0.44
N GLU A 122 26.35 -9.74 0.77
CA GLU A 122 27.34 -10.53 1.50
C GLU A 122 27.60 -11.87 0.82
N ASP A 123 26.55 -12.52 0.32
CA ASP A 123 26.63 -13.83 -0.35
C ASP A 123 27.45 -13.78 -1.66
N ILE A 124 27.41 -12.66 -2.40
CA ILE A 124 28.23 -12.48 -3.62
C ILE A 124 29.68 -12.09 -3.31
N GLY A 125 29.98 -11.59 -2.11
CA GLY A 125 31.33 -11.29 -1.61
C GLY A 125 32.10 -10.15 -2.29
N VAL A 126 31.75 -9.73 -3.51
CA VAL A 126 32.41 -8.62 -4.24
C VAL A 126 31.38 -7.84 -5.05
N LEU A 127 31.22 -6.55 -4.73
CA LEU A 127 30.52 -5.61 -5.61
C LEU A 127 31.47 -5.04 -6.65
N PRO A 128 31.00 -4.71 -7.87
CA PRO A 128 31.79 -3.95 -8.83
C PRO A 128 32.33 -2.64 -8.21
N GLU A 129 33.55 -2.28 -8.57
CA GLU A 129 34.26 -1.16 -7.95
C GLU A 129 33.48 0.16 -8.12
N GLY A 130 33.22 0.86 -7.01
CA GLY A 130 32.49 2.13 -7.00
C GLY A 130 30.95 2.01 -7.01
N GLN A 131 30.41 0.79 -7.04
CA GLN A 131 28.96 0.58 -7.02
C GLN A 131 28.36 0.92 -5.65
N ARG A 132 27.31 1.74 -5.64
CA ARG A 132 26.52 2.06 -4.45
C ARG A 132 25.11 1.53 -4.64
N ILE A 133 24.70 0.61 -3.78
CA ILE A 133 23.35 0.05 -3.79
C ILE A 133 22.47 0.89 -2.88
N GLY A 134 21.32 1.33 -3.41
CA GLY A 134 20.33 2.08 -2.63
C GLY A 134 19.65 1.19 -1.59
N GLU A 135 19.18 1.78 -0.49
CA GLU A 135 18.54 1.01 0.60
C GLU A 135 17.22 0.33 0.18
N SER A 136 16.59 0.79 -0.91
CA SER A 136 15.32 0.26 -1.43
C SER A 136 15.48 -0.59 -2.70
N SER A 137 16.69 -0.88 -3.16
CA SER A 137 16.90 -1.42 -4.50
C SER A 137 16.28 -2.79 -4.73
N LEU A 138 16.26 -3.68 -3.73
CA LEU A 138 15.57 -4.97 -3.83
C LEU A 138 14.05 -4.81 -3.96
N ARG A 139 13.47 -3.92 -3.15
CA ARG A 139 12.03 -3.61 -3.23
C ARG A 139 11.67 -3.01 -4.59
N ASP A 140 12.48 -2.06 -5.05
CA ASP A 140 12.24 -1.38 -6.33
C ASP A 140 12.46 -2.33 -7.51
N TYR A 141 13.37 -3.30 -7.39
CA TYR A 141 13.51 -4.41 -8.33
C TYR A 141 12.24 -5.27 -8.40
N ILE A 142 11.72 -5.72 -7.25
CA ILE A 142 10.51 -6.55 -7.23
C ILE A 142 9.34 -5.79 -7.89
N ILE A 143 9.08 -4.55 -7.48
CA ILE A 143 7.93 -3.78 -7.96
C ILE A 143 8.09 -3.35 -9.43
N HIS A 144 9.25 -2.83 -9.82
CA HIS A 144 9.43 -2.11 -11.10
C HIS A 144 10.48 -2.71 -12.04
N ARG A 145 11.09 -3.86 -11.70
CA ARG A 145 12.29 -4.40 -12.37
C ARG A 145 13.42 -3.35 -12.48
N SER A 146 13.62 -2.55 -11.44
CA SER A 146 14.72 -1.58 -11.40
C SER A 146 16.07 -2.26 -11.19
N LEU A 147 16.88 -2.34 -12.24
CA LEU A 147 18.21 -2.97 -12.22
C LEU A 147 19.35 -2.00 -11.86
N TYR A 148 19.04 -0.71 -11.67
CA TYR A 148 20.01 0.39 -11.73
C TYR A 148 21.22 0.27 -10.78
N SER A 149 21.03 -0.35 -9.61
CA SER A 149 22.13 -0.54 -8.66
C SER A 149 22.28 -1.96 -8.15
N LEU A 150 21.19 -2.76 -8.14
CA LEU A 150 21.23 -4.15 -7.71
C LEU A 150 21.48 -5.13 -8.87
N GLY A 151 21.44 -4.67 -10.14
CA GLY A 151 21.56 -5.50 -11.34
C GLY A 151 22.67 -6.54 -11.29
N PRO A 152 23.94 -6.17 -11.03
CA PRO A 152 25.04 -7.14 -10.96
C PRO A 152 24.85 -8.22 -9.88
N VAL A 153 24.25 -7.85 -8.73
CA VAL A 153 23.94 -8.80 -7.65
C VAL A 153 22.85 -9.78 -8.09
N LEU A 154 21.82 -9.27 -8.79
CA LEU A 154 20.71 -10.09 -9.30
C LEU A 154 21.19 -11.08 -10.35
N VAL A 155 22.08 -10.65 -11.26
CA VAL A 155 22.67 -11.51 -12.29
C VAL A 155 23.54 -12.60 -11.66
N GLU A 156 24.42 -12.25 -10.71
CA GLU A 156 25.28 -13.23 -10.02
C GLU A 156 24.46 -14.28 -9.26
N LEU A 157 23.32 -13.87 -8.67
CA LEU A 157 22.40 -14.77 -7.97
C LEU A 157 21.45 -15.53 -8.92
N GLY A 158 21.52 -15.32 -10.23
CA GLY A 158 20.66 -15.97 -11.21
C GLY A 158 19.19 -15.51 -11.18
N LEU A 159 18.92 -14.34 -10.59
CA LEU A 159 17.59 -13.73 -10.54
C LEU A 159 17.27 -12.90 -11.80
N GLU A 160 18.29 -12.49 -12.55
CA GLU A 160 18.15 -11.79 -13.83
C GLU A 160 19.21 -12.27 -14.82
N GLU A 161 18.95 -12.05 -16.11
CA GLU A 161 19.93 -12.27 -17.18
C GLU A 161 20.77 -11.01 -17.42
N GLU A 162 21.97 -11.19 -17.96
CA GLU A 162 22.83 -10.08 -18.38
C GLU A 162 22.19 -9.42 -19.61
N ASP A 163 21.79 -8.15 -19.50
CA ASP A 163 21.26 -7.39 -20.65
C ASP A 163 22.40 -7.23 -21.70
N HIS A 164 22.32 -7.98 -22.80
CA HIS A 164 23.26 -7.91 -23.95
C HIS A 164 22.99 -6.75 -24.90
#